data_AF-A0A238XCT2-F1
#
_entry.id   AF-A0A238XCT2-F1
#
_cell.length_a   1.000
_cell.length_b   1.000
_cell.length_c   1.000
_cell.angle_alpha   90.00
_cell.angle_beta   90.00
_cell.angle_gamma   90.00
#
_symmetry.space_group_name_H-M   'P 1'
#
loop_
_entity.id
_entity.type
_entity.pdbx_description
1 polymer ?
#
loop_
_entity_poly.entity_id
_entity_poly.type
_entity_poly.pdbx_seq_one_letter_code
_entity_poly.pdbx_strand_id
1 'polypeptide(L)'
;MKKIVYLLMAFTLVFTTACDPMEDVYDEIGDIEKVITGDVAFELSDDDYDFLEQGYGNFSSTDDAKELIPALLEDKYPVWGAGSLAAVTFKLYNPKRTEKSLVVYKVASSDYADLGFTYGNFSSFEQIVTFLDWKYPNPADRVLVALTYKYYNGSVNTVKNGFIYVSGEWQFLQGFTRDEYNQMGENYDNFTSKTVAEKRIPIFLKDYLKYETVETGDIQPIMYNIYQTDYDDIDGDGKTDDKTAYSYAFYCIFDGNAWVEYENIINETIQFGNDGSVWVPDNTINYTLTAADYELVGNGRYGNFDVRAGKAEETEEVRLEKINTILLNNFPASEEGQKYSVDYNVYSGAAEVWNMKVILSGGAYVLQ
;
A
#
# COMPACT_ATOMS: atom_id res chain seq x y z
N MET A 1 -66.54 -73.90 14.77
CA MET A 1 -65.29 -74.18 14.04
C MET A 1 -64.13 -74.13 15.03
N LYS A 2 -63.42 -75.27 15.17
CA LYS A 2 -62.04 -75.52 15.64
C LYS A 2 -61.43 -74.77 16.86
N LYS A 3 -61.21 -75.57 17.92
CA LYS A 3 -60.01 -75.74 18.81
C LYS A 3 -59.60 -74.55 19.73
N ILE A 4 -59.85 -74.60 21.05
CA ILE A 4 -59.03 -75.18 22.16
C ILE A 4 -57.59 -74.63 22.19
N VAL A 5 -57.19 -73.95 23.29
CA VAL A 5 -56.17 -74.36 24.30
C VAL A 5 -55.85 -73.16 25.23
N TYR A 6 -56.08 -73.35 26.54
CA TYR A 6 -55.48 -72.62 27.66
C TYR A 6 -54.00 -73.02 27.82
N LEU A 7 -53.09 -72.13 28.25
CA LEU A 7 -52.06 -72.51 29.22
C LEU A 7 -51.38 -71.31 29.90
N LEU A 8 -51.40 -71.31 31.24
CA LEU A 8 -50.46 -70.62 32.12
C LEU A 8 -49.05 -71.23 31.99
N MET A 9 -47.99 -70.43 32.18
CA MET A 9 -46.98 -70.67 33.24
C MET A 9 -45.89 -69.59 33.27
N ALA A 10 -45.22 -69.52 34.42
CA ALA A 10 -44.32 -68.50 34.91
C ALA A 10 -42.82 -68.81 34.69
N PHE A 11 -41.97 -67.91 35.21
CA PHE A 11 -40.58 -68.05 35.69
C PHE A 11 -39.40 -67.47 34.84
N THR A 12 -39.00 -66.25 35.25
CA THR A 12 -37.66 -65.73 35.64
C THR A 12 -36.40 -65.72 34.76
N LEU A 13 -35.69 -64.58 34.95
CA LEU A 13 -34.24 -64.30 34.94
C LEU A 13 -33.57 -64.06 33.57
N VAL A 14 -32.96 -62.87 33.39
CA VAL A 14 -31.52 -62.60 33.60
C VAL A 14 -31.30 -61.08 33.66
N PHE A 15 -30.56 -60.61 34.67
CA PHE A 15 -29.93 -59.28 34.66
C PHE A 15 -28.72 -59.32 33.71
N THR A 16 -28.74 -58.52 32.66
CA THR A 16 -27.52 -58.03 32.03
C THR A 16 -27.59 -56.52 32.04
N THR A 17 -26.68 -55.90 32.78
CA THR A 17 -26.25 -54.52 32.60
C THR A 17 -25.91 -54.32 31.12
N ALA A 18 -26.83 -53.71 30.37
CA ALA A 18 -26.46 -53.06 29.14
C ALA A 18 -25.94 -51.67 29.56
N CYS A 19 -24.62 -51.50 29.53
CA CYS A 19 -24.04 -50.18 29.35
C CYS A 19 -24.79 -49.49 28.22
N ASP A 20 -25.26 -48.28 28.46
CA ASP A 20 -25.85 -47.44 27.43
C ASP A 20 -24.69 -47.01 26.52
N PRO A 21 -24.52 -47.59 25.32
CA PRO A 21 -23.37 -47.29 24.46
C PRO A 21 -23.48 -45.88 23.85
N MET A 22 -24.51 -45.13 24.23
CA MET A 22 -24.70 -43.74 23.86
C MET A 22 -24.09 -42.78 24.88
N GLU A 23 -23.87 -43.18 26.14
CA GLU A 23 -23.28 -42.30 27.17
C GLU A 23 -21.76 -42.16 26.95
N ASP A 24 -21.06 -43.26 26.64
CA ASP A 24 -19.62 -43.26 26.33
C ASP A 24 -19.26 -42.56 25.00
N VAL A 25 -20.21 -42.42 24.06
CA VAL A 25 -19.97 -41.70 22.79
C VAL A 25 -20.14 -40.18 22.95
N TYR A 26 -20.86 -39.73 23.98
CA TYR A 26 -20.89 -38.31 24.34
C TYR A 26 -19.76 -37.92 25.30
N ASP A 27 -19.21 -38.87 26.07
CA ASP A 27 -18.06 -38.63 26.94
C ASP A 27 -16.71 -38.64 26.19
N GLU A 28 -16.60 -39.28 25.01
CA GLU A 28 -15.40 -39.21 24.13
C GLU A 28 -15.48 -38.12 23.02
N ILE A 29 -16.55 -37.32 22.97
CA ILE A 29 -16.63 -36.07 22.15
C ILE A 29 -16.45 -34.82 23.04
N GLY A 30 -16.18 -34.99 24.33
CA GLY A 30 -15.65 -33.93 25.19
C GLY A 30 -14.19 -33.64 24.84
N ASP A 31 -13.87 -32.37 24.58
CA ASP A 31 -12.51 -31.80 24.43
C ASP A 31 -11.79 -31.92 23.08
N ILE A 32 -12.50 -31.86 21.96
CA ILE A 32 -11.97 -31.12 20.81
C ILE A 32 -12.68 -29.77 20.81
N GLU A 33 -12.03 -28.73 21.34
CA GLU A 33 -12.51 -27.36 21.14
C GLU A 33 -12.71 -27.17 19.63
N LYS A 34 -13.97 -27.09 19.22
CA LYS A 34 -14.32 -26.88 17.82
C LYS A 34 -14.12 -25.40 17.55
N VAL A 35 -12.86 -24.99 17.41
CA VAL A 35 -12.47 -23.63 17.08
C VAL A 35 -13.14 -23.30 15.75
N ILE A 36 -14.06 -22.34 15.78
CA ILE A 36 -14.66 -21.82 14.56
C ILE A 36 -13.61 -20.92 13.95
N THR A 37 -13.12 -21.30 12.78
CA THR A 37 -12.19 -20.50 11.99
C THR A 37 -12.92 -19.85 10.82
N GLY A 38 -12.54 -18.61 10.51
CA GLY A 38 -13.08 -17.87 9.39
C GLY A 38 -11.99 -17.13 8.63
N ASP A 39 -12.27 -16.81 7.36
CA ASP A 39 -11.44 -16.00 6.50
C ASP A 39 -12.38 -14.97 5.83
N VAL A 40 -12.08 -13.69 5.98
CA VAL A 40 -12.89 -12.60 5.44
C VAL A 40 -12.03 -11.49 4.88
N ALA A 41 -12.53 -10.85 3.82
CA ALA A 41 -12.01 -9.59 3.31
C ALA A 41 -13.14 -8.58 3.20
N PHE A 42 -12.98 -7.39 3.78
CA PHE A 42 -13.98 -6.32 3.69
C PHE A 42 -13.36 -4.93 3.81
N GLU A 43 -14.05 -3.93 3.26
CA GLU A 43 -13.74 -2.51 3.45
C GLU A 43 -14.61 -1.95 4.58
N LEU A 44 -14.01 -1.11 5.44
CA LEU A 44 -14.73 -0.46 6.53
C LEU A 44 -15.85 0.43 5.97
N SER A 45 -17.05 0.21 6.48
CA SER A 45 -18.22 1.06 6.24
C SER A 45 -18.23 2.27 7.18
N ASP A 46 -19.09 3.24 6.90
CA ASP A 46 -19.28 4.41 7.77
C ASP A 46 -19.70 4.00 9.20
N ASP A 47 -20.54 2.96 9.34
CA ASP A 47 -20.94 2.39 10.64
C ASP A 47 -19.75 1.79 11.41
N ASP A 48 -18.77 1.24 10.68
CA ASP A 48 -17.55 0.68 11.29
C ASP A 48 -16.65 1.78 11.83
N TYR A 49 -16.53 2.90 11.10
CA TYR A 49 -15.82 4.07 11.58
C TYR A 49 -16.51 4.72 12.79
N ASP A 50 -17.85 4.77 12.79
CA ASP A 50 -18.62 5.25 13.94
C ASP A 50 -18.40 4.38 15.18
N PHE A 51 -18.36 3.05 15.03
CA PHE A 51 -18.02 2.13 16.12
C PHE A 51 -16.61 2.37 16.67
N LEU A 52 -15.65 2.65 15.78
CA LEU A 52 -14.24 2.93 16.14
C LEU A 52 -13.99 4.39 16.56
N GLU A 53 -15.05 5.18 16.73
CA GLU A 53 -15.01 6.61 17.08
C GLU A 53 -14.18 7.47 16.10
N GLN A 54 -14.07 7.03 14.84
CA GLN A 54 -13.37 7.73 13.77
C GLN A 54 -14.30 8.73 13.07
N GLY A 55 -14.55 9.87 13.71
CA GLY A 55 -15.55 10.85 13.25
C GLY A 55 -15.34 11.50 11.87
N TYR A 56 -14.21 11.26 11.20
CA TYR A 56 -13.96 11.68 9.82
C TYR A 56 -14.09 10.54 8.79
N GLY A 57 -14.44 9.33 9.22
CA GLY A 57 -14.53 8.15 8.35
C GLY A 57 -13.17 7.72 7.77
N ASN A 58 -12.09 7.96 8.50
CA ASN A 58 -10.72 7.58 8.14
C ASN A 58 -9.82 7.56 9.38
N PHE A 59 -8.68 6.87 9.29
CA PHE A 59 -7.63 6.90 10.31
C PHE A 59 -6.59 7.98 10.01
N SER A 60 -5.93 8.50 11.05
CA SER A 60 -4.81 9.44 10.90
C SER A 60 -3.46 8.76 10.70
N SER A 61 -3.34 7.49 11.09
CA SER A 61 -2.16 6.66 10.90
C SER A 61 -2.54 5.17 10.77
N THR A 62 -1.69 4.40 10.13
CA THR A 62 -1.81 2.94 10.07
C THR A 62 -1.73 2.30 11.46
N ASP A 63 -1.00 2.93 12.39
CA ASP A 63 -0.88 2.45 13.77
C ASP A 63 -2.21 2.57 14.53
N ASP A 64 -2.92 3.70 14.37
CA ASP A 64 -4.28 3.86 14.93
C ASP A 64 -5.22 2.78 14.39
N ALA A 65 -5.13 2.46 13.10
CA ALA A 65 -5.93 1.39 12.49
C ALA A 65 -5.60 0.01 13.09
N LYS A 66 -4.31 -0.30 13.28
CA LYS A 66 -3.85 -1.56 13.91
C LYS A 66 -4.30 -1.69 15.35
N GLU A 67 -4.37 -0.59 16.10
CA GLU A 67 -4.81 -0.57 17.50
C GLU A 67 -6.32 -0.75 17.62
N LEU A 68 -7.10 -0.11 16.74
CA LEU A 68 -8.55 0.01 16.90
C LEU A 68 -9.35 -1.09 16.18
N ILE A 69 -8.93 -1.53 14.98
CA ILE A 69 -9.65 -2.54 14.19
C ILE A 69 -9.84 -3.89 14.93
N PRO A 70 -8.91 -4.39 15.77
CA PRO A 70 -9.13 -5.61 16.55
C PRO A 70 -10.44 -5.62 17.34
N ALA A 71 -10.81 -4.51 17.98
CA ALA A 71 -12.06 -4.42 18.74
C ALA A 71 -13.31 -4.55 17.85
N LEU A 72 -13.27 -4.00 16.63
CA LEU A 72 -14.33 -4.17 15.63
C LEU A 72 -14.42 -5.62 15.16
N LEU A 73 -13.29 -6.30 14.97
CA LEU A 73 -13.26 -7.70 14.56
C LEU A 73 -13.81 -8.62 15.66
N GLU A 74 -13.54 -8.33 16.93
CA GLU A 74 -14.15 -9.04 18.06
C GLU A 74 -15.68 -8.87 18.12
N ASP A 75 -16.19 -7.66 17.85
CA ASP A 75 -17.63 -7.39 17.82
C ASP A 75 -18.32 -8.08 16.62
N LYS A 76 -17.72 -8.02 15.43
CA LYS A 76 -18.29 -8.62 14.21
C LYS A 76 -18.18 -10.14 14.19
N TYR A 77 -17.09 -10.69 14.73
CA TYR A 77 -16.77 -12.12 14.67
C TYR A 77 -16.50 -12.72 16.07
N PRO A 78 -17.44 -12.63 17.01
CA PRO A 78 -17.22 -12.95 18.42
C PRO A 78 -16.99 -14.45 18.70
N VAL A 79 -17.23 -15.30 17.71
CA VAL A 79 -17.06 -16.76 17.82
C VAL A 79 -15.83 -17.27 17.07
N TRP A 80 -15.10 -16.39 16.37
CA TRP A 80 -13.92 -16.77 15.59
C TRP A 80 -12.70 -16.88 16.49
N GLY A 81 -12.01 -18.01 16.43
CA GLY A 81 -10.84 -18.30 17.26
C GLY A 81 -9.57 -18.51 16.44
N ALA A 82 -8.61 -19.21 17.04
CA ALA A 82 -7.25 -19.36 16.53
C ALA A 82 -7.20 -19.79 15.05
N GLY A 83 -6.43 -19.04 14.25
CA GLY A 83 -6.26 -19.30 12.82
C GLY A 83 -7.29 -18.62 11.92
N SER A 84 -8.19 -17.82 12.49
CA SER A 84 -9.06 -16.94 11.69
C SER A 84 -8.27 -15.76 11.10
N LEU A 85 -8.64 -15.33 9.90
CA LEU A 85 -8.00 -14.26 9.15
C LEU A 85 -9.02 -13.20 8.74
N ALA A 86 -8.59 -11.93 8.76
CA ALA A 86 -9.39 -10.82 8.29
C ALA A 86 -8.51 -9.82 7.52
N ALA A 87 -8.76 -9.69 6.22
CA ALA A 87 -8.23 -8.63 5.39
C ALA A 87 -9.14 -7.40 5.50
N VAL A 88 -8.68 -6.34 6.15
CA VAL A 88 -9.49 -5.14 6.39
C VAL A 88 -8.94 -3.97 5.58
N THR A 89 -9.72 -3.51 4.61
CA THR A 89 -9.44 -2.28 3.85
C THR A 89 -10.03 -1.08 4.58
N PHE A 90 -9.25 -0.02 4.77
CA PHE A 90 -9.68 1.21 5.42
C PHE A 90 -9.08 2.45 4.74
N LYS A 91 -9.81 3.56 4.84
CA LYS A 91 -9.38 4.92 4.50
C LYS A 91 -8.34 5.45 5.49
N LEU A 92 -7.22 5.89 4.97
CA LEU A 92 -6.15 6.59 5.69
C LEU A 92 -6.04 8.03 5.19
N TYR A 93 -5.96 8.98 6.13
CA TYR A 93 -5.72 10.38 5.81
C TYR A 93 -4.28 10.60 5.33
N ASN A 94 -4.13 10.91 4.04
CA ASN A 94 -2.85 11.11 3.38
C ASN A 94 -2.82 12.45 2.62
N PRO A 95 -2.62 13.59 3.31
CA PRO A 95 -2.80 14.89 2.69
C PRO A 95 -1.70 15.26 1.68
N LYS A 96 -2.11 15.72 0.50
CA LYS A 96 -1.27 16.48 -0.44
C LYS A 96 -1.51 17.97 -0.23
N ARG A 97 -0.44 18.76 -0.19
CA ARG A 97 -0.51 20.19 0.13
C ARG A 97 -0.61 21.00 -1.15
N THR A 98 -1.58 21.90 -1.22
CA THR A 98 -1.65 22.93 -2.28
C THR A 98 -0.83 24.15 -1.90
N GLU A 99 -0.56 25.03 -2.85
CA GLU A 99 0.25 26.23 -2.66
C GLU A 99 -0.34 27.24 -1.67
N LYS A 100 0.54 28.00 -1.00
CA LYS A 100 0.20 29.23 -0.25
C LYS A 100 0.64 30.50 -0.98
N SER A 101 1.63 30.38 -1.85
CA SER A 101 2.22 31.47 -2.62
C SER A 101 2.74 30.94 -3.95
N LEU A 102 2.76 31.80 -4.96
CA LEU A 102 3.18 31.47 -6.31
C LEU A 102 4.41 32.30 -6.70
N VAL A 103 5.34 31.66 -7.39
CA VAL A 103 6.45 32.31 -8.10
C VAL A 103 6.44 31.81 -9.53
N VAL A 104 6.41 32.73 -10.50
CA VAL A 104 6.55 32.39 -11.91
C VAL A 104 7.97 32.70 -12.37
N TYR A 105 8.68 31.72 -12.91
CA TYR A 105 10.05 31.93 -13.35
C TYR A 105 10.36 31.25 -14.68
N LYS A 106 11.09 31.96 -15.54
CA LYS A 106 11.64 31.40 -16.78
C LYS A 106 13.15 31.31 -16.66
N VAL A 107 13.68 30.09 -16.71
CA VAL A 107 15.11 29.85 -16.57
C VAL A 107 15.86 30.53 -17.70
N ALA A 108 16.76 31.44 -17.34
CA ALA A 108 17.59 32.17 -18.27
C ALA A 108 18.80 31.33 -18.68
N SER A 109 19.39 31.64 -19.84
CA SER A 109 20.61 30.98 -20.28
C SER A 109 21.78 31.16 -19.31
N SER A 110 21.82 32.28 -18.58
CA SER A 110 22.81 32.51 -17.52
C SER A 110 22.62 31.59 -16.31
N ASP A 111 21.37 31.30 -15.90
CA ASP A 111 21.11 30.42 -14.76
C ASP A 111 21.70 29.01 -15.00
N TYR A 112 21.58 28.49 -16.23
CA TYR A 112 22.21 27.23 -16.61
C TYR A 112 23.74 27.30 -16.54
N ALA A 113 24.33 28.39 -17.05
CA ALA A 113 25.77 28.56 -17.09
C ALA A 113 26.37 28.70 -15.68
N ASP A 114 25.69 29.44 -14.79
CA ASP A 114 26.13 29.68 -13.41
C ASP A 114 26.20 28.39 -12.59
N LEU A 115 25.36 27.40 -12.91
CA LEU A 115 25.36 26.07 -12.29
C LEU A 115 26.19 25.03 -13.06
N GLY A 116 26.91 25.44 -14.12
CA GLY A 116 27.75 24.55 -14.91
C GLY A 116 26.99 23.63 -15.87
N PHE A 117 25.70 23.89 -16.14
CA PHE A 117 24.90 23.16 -17.11
C PHE A 117 25.22 23.63 -18.55
N THR A 118 26.33 23.14 -19.09
CA THR A 118 26.94 23.62 -20.35
C THR A 118 26.07 23.45 -21.61
N TYR A 119 25.09 22.54 -21.60
CA TYR A 119 24.15 22.35 -22.71
C TYR A 119 22.98 23.37 -22.70
N GLY A 120 22.84 24.17 -21.64
CA GLY A 120 21.77 25.16 -21.53
C GLY A 120 20.38 24.55 -21.36
N ASN A 121 20.30 23.37 -20.73
CA ASN A 121 19.08 22.66 -20.38
C ASN A 121 19.34 21.79 -19.13
N PHE A 122 18.26 21.36 -18.47
CA PHE A 122 18.31 20.27 -17.50
C PHE A 122 18.12 18.92 -18.21
N SER A 123 18.61 17.85 -17.62
CA SER A 123 18.47 16.47 -18.13
C SER A 123 18.03 15.46 -17.06
N SER A 124 17.79 15.92 -15.83
CA SER A 124 17.27 15.11 -14.73
C SER A 124 16.50 15.99 -13.74
N PHE A 125 15.68 15.35 -12.89
CA PHE A 125 14.99 16.03 -11.80
C PHE A 125 15.97 16.62 -10.77
N GLU A 126 17.06 15.91 -10.46
CA GLU A 126 18.10 16.38 -9.53
C GLU A 126 18.75 17.70 -9.97
N GLN A 127 18.97 17.91 -11.27
CA GLN A 127 19.48 19.18 -11.79
C GLN A 127 18.47 20.33 -11.61
N ILE A 128 17.17 20.03 -11.70
CA ILE A 128 16.12 21.02 -11.47
C ILE A 128 16.08 21.37 -9.98
N VAL A 129 16.14 20.38 -9.08
CA VAL A 129 16.23 20.58 -7.63
C VAL A 129 17.46 21.43 -7.27
N THR A 130 18.63 21.10 -7.83
CA THR A 130 19.86 21.89 -7.67
C THR A 130 19.65 23.35 -8.07
N PHE A 131 18.96 23.61 -9.19
CA PHE A 131 18.62 24.96 -9.61
C PHE A 131 17.66 25.65 -8.63
N LEU A 132 16.60 24.96 -8.19
CA LEU A 132 15.62 25.51 -7.26
C LEU A 132 16.24 25.86 -5.92
N ASP A 133 17.10 25.01 -5.36
CA ASP A 133 17.80 25.26 -4.09
C ASP A 133 18.80 26.40 -4.20
N TRP A 134 19.52 26.51 -5.33
CA TRP A 134 20.41 27.64 -5.60
C TRP A 134 19.64 28.96 -5.72
N LYS A 135 18.50 28.96 -6.42
CA LYS A 135 17.70 30.16 -6.68
C LYS A 135 16.89 30.59 -5.46
N TYR A 136 16.38 29.63 -4.70
CA TYR A 136 15.52 29.78 -3.55
C TYR A 136 16.14 29.03 -2.35
N PRO A 137 17.24 29.53 -1.75
CA PRO A 137 17.94 28.83 -0.67
C PRO A 137 17.15 28.74 0.64
N ASN A 138 16.07 29.51 0.77
CA ASN A 138 15.16 29.47 1.91
C ASN A 138 13.70 29.57 1.40
N PRO A 139 13.20 28.54 0.70
CA PRO A 139 11.86 28.60 0.11
C PRO A 139 10.80 28.57 1.22
N ALA A 140 9.73 29.36 1.05
CA ALA A 140 8.62 29.36 2.00
C ALA A 140 7.86 28.03 1.93
N ASP A 141 7.33 27.56 3.06
CA ASP A 141 6.45 26.39 3.09
C ASP A 141 5.27 26.57 2.13
N ARG A 142 5.07 25.57 1.26
CA ARG A 142 4.04 25.53 0.22
C ARG A 142 4.18 26.64 -0.82
N VAL A 143 5.39 27.13 -1.11
CA VAL A 143 5.63 27.93 -2.32
C VAL A 143 5.56 27.03 -3.55
N LEU A 144 4.75 27.41 -4.53
CA LEU A 144 4.73 26.81 -5.87
C LEU A 144 5.57 27.66 -6.81
N VAL A 145 6.59 27.06 -7.41
CA VAL A 145 7.37 27.67 -8.50
C VAL A 145 6.85 27.12 -9.82
N ALA A 146 6.15 27.95 -10.59
CA ALA A 146 5.77 27.67 -11.96
C ALA A 146 6.97 27.97 -12.88
N LEU A 147 7.72 26.93 -13.22
CA LEU A 147 9.00 27.04 -13.89
C LEU A 147 8.87 26.74 -15.39
N THR A 148 9.31 27.68 -16.23
CA THR A 148 9.53 27.47 -17.66
C THR A 148 11.01 27.24 -17.93
N TYR A 149 11.36 26.07 -18.47
CA TYR A 149 12.76 25.65 -18.62
C TYR A 149 12.98 24.75 -19.83
N LYS A 150 14.23 24.66 -20.28
CA LYS A 150 14.67 23.68 -21.28
C LYS A 150 15.01 22.36 -20.62
N TYR A 151 14.46 21.27 -21.15
CA TYR A 151 14.69 19.90 -20.68
C TYR A 151 15.08 18.98 -21.83
N TYR A 152 16.06 18.10 -21.61
CA TYR A 152 16.47 17.09 -22.59
C TYR A 152 15.89 15.71 -22.26
N ASN A 153 15.10 15.18 -23.19
CA ASN A 153 14.62 13.79 -23.16
C ASN A 153 14.67 13.22 -24.58
N GLY A 154 15.88 12.97 -25.09
CA GLY A 154 16.13 12.62 -26.50
C GLY A 154 16.17 13.82 -27.45
N SER A 155 15.48 14.91 -27.11
CA SER A 155 15.61 16.25 -27.70
C SER A 155 15.42 17.33 -26.65
N VAL A 156 15.92 18.55 -26.92
CA VAL A 156 15.73 19.70 -26.02
C VAL A 156 14.37 20.34 -26.29
N ASN A 157 13.49 20.32 -25.30
CA ASN A 157 12.16 20.92 -25.35
C ASN A 157 12.03 22.01 -24.29
N THR A 158 11.23 23.05 -24.55
CA THR A 158 10.85 24.01 -23.52
C THR A 158 9.55 23.52 -22.88
N VAL A 159 9.58 23.31 -21.57
CA VAL A 159 8.45 22.82 -20.80
C VAL A 159 8.09 23.82 -19.71
N LYS A 160 6.84 23.79 -19.25
CA LYS A 160 6.34 24.58 -18.12
C LYS A 160 5.72 23.63 -17.10
N ASN A 161 6.37 23.47 -15.95
CA ASN A 161 5.94 22.57 -14.88
C ASN A 161 5.92 23.30 -13.53
N GLY A 162 5.27 22.70 -12.54
CA GLY A 162 5.22 23.21 -11.17
C GLY A 162 6.20 22.48 -10.26
N PHE A 163 6.73 23.19 -9.28
CA PHE A 163 7.54 22.62 -8.21
C PHE A 163 7.07 23.23 -6.89
N ILE A 164 6.48 22.43 -6.01
CA ILE A 164 6.00 22.90 -4.71
C ILE A 164 6.96 22.48 -3.60
N TYR A 165 7.32 23.40 -2.71
CA TYR A 165 8.15 23.09 -1.56
C TYR A 165 7.29 22.66 -0.36
N VAL A 166 7.42 21.41 0.08
CA VAL A 166 6.64 20.86 1.20
C VAL A 166 7.55 20.00 2.06
N SER A 167 7.51 20.22 3.37
CA SER A 167 8.22 19.39 4.36
C SER A 167 9.74 19.23 4.11
N GLY A 168 10.39 20.25 3.56
CA GLY A 168 11.84 20.21 3.30
C GLY A 168 12.23 19.82 1.87
N GLU A 169 11.26 19.43 1.04
CA GLU A 169 11.53 18.86 -0.29
C GLU A 169 10.73 19.55 -1.39
N TRP A 170 11.33 19.62 -2.59
CA TRP A 170 10.62 20.03 -3.81
C TRP A 170 9.88 18.85 -4.41
N GLN A 171 8.58 19.01 -4.62
CA GLN A 171 7.72 18.03 -5.27
C GLN A 171 7.36 18.51 -6.68
N PHE A 172 7.49 17.63 -7.67
CA PHE A 172 7.14 17.92 -9.06
C PHE A 172 5.63 17.91 -9.28
N LEU A 173 5.15 18.85 -10.10
CA LEU A 173 3.79 18.89 -10.62
C LEU A 173 3.83 19.01 -12.14
N GLN A 174 3.23 18.04 -12.83
CA GLN A 174 3.18 18.03 -14.29
C GLN A 174 2.33 19.20 -14.80
N GLY A 175 2.92 20.07 -15.61
CA GLY A 175 2.17 21.10 -16.31
C GLY A 175 1.65 20.62 -17.67
N PHE A 176 0.83 21.46 -18.32
CA PHE A 176 0.30 21.17 -19.64
C PHE A 176 0.89 22.09 -20.71
N THR A 177 1.04 21.53 -21.91
CA THR A 177 1.34 22.25 -23.14
C THR A 177 0.09 22.93 -23.71
N ARG A 178 0.28 23.85 -24.65
CA ARG A 178 -0.82 24.51 -25.37
C ARG A 178 -1.77 23.51 -26.05
N ASP A 179 -1.21 22.48 -26.67
CA ASP A 179 -1.99 21.49 -27.40
C ASP A 179 -2.82 20.62 -26.44
N GLU A 180 -2.34 20.38 -25.22
CA GLU A 180 -3.07 19.62 -24.20
C GLU A 180 -4.20 20.46 -23.60
N TYR A 181 -3.97 21.76 -23.34
CA TYR A 181 -5.06 22.69 -23.02
C TYR A 181 -6.12 22.71 -24.14
N ASN A 182 -5.70 22.69 -25.41
CA ASN A 182 -6.63 22.63 -26.54
C ASN A 182 -7.44 21.32 -26.60
N GLN A 183 -6.81 20.17 -26.34
CA GLN A 183 -7.50 18.89 -26.21
C GLN A 183 -8.53 18.90 -25.06
N MET A 184 -8.22 19.63 -23.98
CA MET A 184 -9.15 19.88 -22.88
C MET A 184 -10.17 21.02 -23.17
N GLY A 185 -10.24 21.51 -24.41
CA GLY A 185 -11.25 22.48 -24.85
C GLY A 185 -10.94 23.94 -24.54
N GLU A 186 -9.70 24.27 -24.18
CA GLU A 186 -9.25 25.63 -23.88
C GLU A 186 -8.48 26.25 -25.07
N ASN A 187 -8.64 27.55 -25.29
CA ASN A 187 -7.95 28.26 -26.39
C ASN A 187 -6.59 28.84 -25.98
N TYR A 188 -6.31 28.88 -24.68
CA TYR A 188 -5.13 29.48 -24.08
C TYR A 188 -4.45 28.49 -23.12
N ASP A 189 -3.24 28.80 -22.66
CA ASP A 189 -2.51 27.99 -21.67
C ASP A 189 -3.11 28.14 -20.25
N ASN A 190 -4.44 28.14 -20.14
CA ASN A 190 -5.19 28.26 -18.90
C ASN A 190 -6.62 27.74 -19.06
N PHE A 191 -7.23 27.35 -17.94
CA PHE A 191 -8.65 27.10 -17.87
C PHE A 191 -9.42 28.36 -17.51
N THR A 192 -10.69 28.40 -17.93
CA THR A 192 -11.63 29.47 -17.58
C THR A 192 -11.98 29.55 -16.08
N SER A 193 -11.90 28.42 -15.35
CA SER A 193 -12.12 28.36 -13.90
C SER A 193 -11.56 27.07 -13.30
N LYS A 194 -11.35 27.06 -11.98
CA LYS A 194 -10.92 25.86 -11.24
C LYS A 194 -11.88 24.69 -11.44
N THR A 195 -13.19 24.94 -11.32
CA THR A 195 -14.23 23.91 -11.54
C THR A 195 -14.19 23.29 -12.93
N VAL A 196 -13.79 24.03 -13.96
CA VAL A 196 -13.60 23.48 -15.30
C VAL A 196 -12.34 22.62 -15.36
N ALA A 197 -11.23 23.08 -14.77
CA ALA A 197 -9.99 22.34 -14.67
C ALA A 197 -10.19 21.01 -13.93
N GLU A 198 -10.76 21.05 -12.72
CA GLU A 198 -11.01 19.90 -11.83
C GLU A 198 -11.89 18.83 -12.49
N LYS A 199 -12.79 19.21 -13.41
CA LYS A 199 -13.61 18.26 -14.18
C LYS A 199 -12.91 17.67 -15.39
N ARG A 200 -12.06 18.45 -16.08
CA ARG A 200 -11.49 18.04 -17.37
C ARG A 200 -10.13 17.37 -17.23
N ILE A 201 -9.31 17.79 -16.26
CA ILE A 201 -7.99 17.20 -16.02
C ILE A 201 -8.08 15.70 -15.75
N PRO A 202 -8.95 15.19 -14.86
CA PRO A 202 -8.99 13.74 -14.60
C PRO A 202 -9.41 12.95 -15.85
N ILE A 203 -10.33 13.49 -16.65
CA ILE A 203 -10.74 12.87 -17.93
C ILE A 203 -9.56 12.82 -18.90
N PHE A 204 -8.80 13.92 -19.02
CA PHE A 204 -7.63 14.00 -19.89
C PHE A 204 -6.53 13.02 -19.48
N LEU A 205 -6.28 12.86 -18.17
CA LEU A 205 -5.25 11.96 -17.65
C LEU A 205 -5.44 10.50 -18.08
N LYS A 206 -6.68 10.07 -18.27
CA LYS A 206 -6.98 8.72 -18.77
C LYS A 206 -6.35 8.48 -20.15
N ASP A 207 -6.44 9.44 -21.06
CA ASP A 207 -5.85 9.33 -22.38
C ASP A 207 -4.36 9.63 -22.40
N TYR A 208 -3.91 10.56 -21.54
CA TYR A 208 -2.52 10.98 -21.43
C TYR A 208 -1.62 9.85 -20.90
N LEU A 209 -2.09 9.11 -19.89
CA LEU A 209 -1.31 8.05 -19.22
C LEU A 209 -1.65 6.62 -19.68
N LYS A 210 -2.43 6.46 -20.77
CA LYS A 210 -2.93 5.13 -21.20
C LYS A 210 -1.87 4.11 -21.62
N TYR A 211 -0.63 4.56 -21.83
CA TYR A 211 0.50 3.71 -22.18
C TYR A 211 1.50 3.54 -21.03
N GLU A 212 1.25 4.20 -19.90
CA GLU A 212 2.03 4.04 -18.68
C GLU A 212 1.42 2.91 -17.83
N THR A 213 2.24 2.28 -17.00
CA THR A 213 1.75 1.38 -15.95
C THR A 213 1.18 2.25 -14.83
N VAL A 214 -0.13 2.20 -14.64
CA VAL A 214 -0.84 2.92 -13.57
C VAL A 214 -1.59 1.90 -12.71
N GLU A 215 -1.42 1.98 -11.41
CA GLU A 215 -2.06 1.13 -10.42
C GLU A 215 -3.10 1.91 -9.61
N THR A 216 -4.10 1.21 -9.07
CA THR A 216 -5.08 1.84 -8.17
C THR A 216 -4.35 2.44 -6.98
N GLY A 217 -4.67 3.70 -6.66
CA GLY A 217 -4.01 4.45 -5.61
C GLY A 217 -2.90 5.38 -6.10
N ASP A 218 -2.46 5.26 -7.36
CA ASP A 218 -1.47 6.16 -7.93
C ASP A 218 -1.98 7.61 -7.93
N ILE A 219 -1.16 8.52 -7.39
CA ILE A 219 -1.46 9.94 -7.31
C ILE A 219 -0.64 10.68 -8.36
N GLN A 220 -1.30 11.44 -9.22
CA GLN A 220 -0.68 12.30 -10.22
C GLN A 220 -0.76 13.77 -9.78
N PRO A 221 0.37 14.40 -9.41
CA PRO A 221 0.44 15.84 -9.17
C PRO A 221 0.45 16.63 -10.48
N ILE A 222 -0.38 17.66 -10.54
CA ILE A 222 -0.63 18.49 -11.72
C ILE A 222 -0.51 19.97 -11.36
N MET A 223 0.11 20.73 -12.26
CA MET A 223 0.04 22.19 -12.25
C MET A 223 -0.84 22.65 -13.40
N TYR A 224 -1.91 23.39 -13.11
CA TYR A 224 -2.73 24.03 -14.13
C TYR A 224 -2.76 25.54 -13.95
N ASN A 225 -3.15 26.27 -14.99
CA ASN A 225 -3.23 27.73 -14.94
C ASN A 225 -4.69 28.22 -15.01
N ILE A 226 -4.99 29.34 -14.34
CA ILE A 226 -6.23 30.12 -14.48
C ILE A 226 -5.87 31.55 -14.88
N TYR A 227 -6.63 32.12 -15.81
CA TYR A 227 -6.48 33.53 -16.16
C TYR A 227 -7.35 34.42 -15.27
N GLN A 228 -6.71 35.17 -14.38
CA GLN A 228 -7.38 35.94 -13.33
C GLN A 228 -6.66 37.26 -13.04
N THR A 229 -7.27 38.08 -12.19
CA THR A 229 -6.69 39.37 -11.77
C THR A 229 -5.40 39.16 -10.99
N ASP A 230 -4.38 39.96 -11.29
CA ASP A 230 -3.04 39.85 -10.72
C ASP A 230 -2.87 40.56 -9.39
N TYR A 231 -3.58 40.14 -8.34
CA TYR A 231 -3.51 40.82 -7.05
C TYR A 231 -2.11 40.83 -6.41
N ASP A 232 -1.28 39.83 -6.72
CA ASP A 232 0.03 39.61 -6.11
C ASP A 232 1.21 40.09 -6.97
N ASP A 233 0.96 40.74 -8.12
CA ASP A 233 1.99 41.19 -9.09
C ASP A 233 2.97 40.05 -9.44
N ILE A 234 2.43 38.88 -9.80
CA ILE A 234 3.24 37.66 -9.95
C ILE A 234 4.15 37.70 -11.19
N ASP A 235 3.86 38.58 -12.15
CA ASP A 235 4.72 38.80 -13.32
C ASP A 235 5.68 40.00 -13.16
N GLY A 236 5.57 40.75 -12.06
CA GLY A 236 6.51 41.78 -11.65
C GLY A 236 6.49 43.03 -12.53
N ASP A 237 5.37 43.31 -13.19
CA ASP A 237 5.19 44.49 -14.02
C ASP A 237 4.75 45.74 -13.22
N GLY A 238 4.43 45.55 -11.93
CA GLY A 238 4.05 46.60 -10.99
C GLY A 238 2.57 46.97 -11.04
N LYS A 239 1.74 46.28 -11.83
CA LYS A 239 0.27 46.41 -11.82
C LYS A 239 -0.35 45.26 -11.04
N THR A 240 -1.49 45.56 -10.41
CA THR A 240 -2.23 44.54 -9.64
C THR A 240 -3.73 44.48 -9.98
N ASP A 241 -4.14 45.23 -10.99
CA ASP A 241 -5.52 45.34 -11.46
C ASP A 241 -5.73 44.78 -12.88
N ASP A 242 -4.67 44.34 -13.53
CA ASP A 242 -4.71 43.62 -14.79
C ASP A 242 -4.80 42.11 -14.58
N LYS A 243 -4.63 41.33 -15.64
CA LYS A 243 -4.87 39.88 -15.62
C LYS A 243 -3.67 39.12 -16.13
N THR A 244 -3.30 38.09 -15.38
CA THR A 244 -2.21 37.18 -15.72
C THR A 244 -2.61 35.73 -15.42
N ALA A 245 -1.76 34.79 -15.82
CA ALA A 245 -2.00 33.36 -15.64
C ALA A 245 -1.42 32.88 -14.29
N TYR A 246 -2.30 32.62 -13.33
CA TYR A 246 -1.93 32.03 -12.04
C TYR A 246 -1.85 30.52 -12.15
N SER A 247 -0.82 29.91 -11.57
CA SER A 247 -0.65 28.46 -11.51
C SER A 247 -1.12 27.89 -10.17
N TYR A 248 -1.72 26.71 -10.21
CA TYR A 248 -2.34 26.01 -9.08
C TYR A 248 -1.90 24.56 -9.04
N ALA A 249 -1.65 24.03 -7.84
CA ALA A 249 -1.46 22.61 -7.60
C ALA A 249 -2.80 21.87 -7.57
N PHE A 250 -2.82 20.71 -8.20
CA PHE A 250 -3.94 19.78 -8.21
C PHE A 250 -3.43 18.36 -8.14
N TYR A 251 -4.21 17.48 -7.52
CA TYR A 251 -3.82 16.09 -7.35
C TYR A 251 -4.99 15.23 -7.83
N CYS A 252 -4.70 14.29 -8.71
CA CYS A 252 -5.65 13.26 -9.13
C CYS A 252 -5.18 11.91 -8.59
N ILE A 253 -6.11 11.02 -8.29
CA ILE A 253 -5.83 9.63 -7.92
C ILE A 253 -6.50 8.68 -8.91
N PHE A 254 -5.84 7.58 -9.24
CA PHE A 254 -6.44 6.53 -10.05
C PHE A 254 -7.24 5.56 -9.16
N ASP A 255 -8.54 5.46 -9.39
CA ASP A 255 -9.45 4.61 -8.61
C ASP A 255 -9.51 3.14 -9.09
N GLY A 256 -8.71 2.79 -10.11
CA GLY A 256 -8.74 1.50 -10.81
C GLY A 256 -9.51 1.50 -12.13
N ASN A 257 -10.29 2.55 -12.41
CA ASN A 257 -11.08 2.70 -13.63
C ASN A 257 -10.92 4.09 -14.30
N ALA A 258 -10.78 5.13 -13.50
CA ALA A 258 -10.62 6.51 -13.91
C ALA A 258 -9.69 7.28 -12.97
N TRP A 259 -9.17 8.38 -13.47
CA TRP A 259 -8.60 9.41 -12.61
C TRP A 259 -9.74 10.24 -12.03
N VAL A 260 -9.67 10.53 -10.75
CA VAL A 260 -10.60 11.41 -10.01
C VAL A 260 -9.79 12.42 -9.19
N GLU A 261 -10.46 13.45 -8.68
CA GLU A 261 -9.83 14.37 -7.73
C GLU A 261 -9.36 13.62 -6.48
N TYR A 262 -8.15 13.92 -6.03
CA TYR A 262 -7.59 13.31 -4.83
C TYR A 262 -8.03 14.06 -3.58
N GLU A 263 -8.87 13.43 -2.76
CA GLU A 263 -9.49 14.03 -1.57
C GLU A 263 -8.66 13.86 -0.29
N ASN A 264 -7.33 13.66 -0.41
CA ASN A 264 -6.42 13.45 0.73
C ASN A 264 -6.66 12.15 1.51
N ILE A 265 -7.25 11.16 0.85
CA ILE A 265 -7.56 9.85 1.43
C ILE A 265 -7.04 8.76 0.48
N ILE A 266 -6.32 7.78 1.03
CA ILE A 266 -5.97 6.54 0.34
C ILE A 266 -6.62 5.35 1.06
N ASN A 267 -6.84 4.26 0.33
CA ASN A 267 -7.25 3.00 0.93
C ASN A 267 -6.01 2.15 1.20
N GLU A 268 -5.86 1.68 2.44
CA GLU A 268 -4.86 0.68 2.84
C GLU A 268 -5.56 -0.60 3.25
N THR A 269 -4.88 -1.74 3.14
CA THR A 269 -5.40 -3.04 3.60
C THR A 269 -4.40 -3.67 4.54
N ILE A 270 -4.87 -4.06 5.73
CA ILE A 270 -4.08 -4.82 6.71
C ILE A 270 -4.73 -6.19 6.92
N GLN A 271 -3.90 -7.22 7.02
CA GLN A 271 -4.34 -8.55 7.46
C GLN A 271 -4.32 -8.59 8.98
N PHE A 272 -5.31 -9.24 9.57
CA PHE A 272 -5.37 -9.56 11.00
C PHE A 272 -5.51 -11.06 11.15
N GLY A 273 -4.81 -11.62 12.13
CA GLY A 273 -4.95 -13.01 12.55
C GLY A 273 -5.51 -13.09 13.95
N ASN A 274 -6.44 -14.01 14.20
CA ASN A 274 -6.89 -14.31 15.55
C ASN A 274 -5.97 -15.39 16.16
N ASP A 275 -5.36 -15.10 17.30
CA ASP A 275 -4.43 -16.01 17.99
C ASP A 275 -5.12 -17.02 18.93
N GLY A 276 -6.45 -17.00 18.97
CA GLY A 276 -7.28 -17.78 19.90
C GLY A 276 -7.77 -16.98 21.11
N SER A 277 -7.21 -15.80 21.35
CA SER A 277 -7.64 -14.87 22.40
C SER A 277 -8.08 -13.52 21.83
N VAL A 278 -7.28 -12.95 20.93
CA VAL A 278 -7.52 -11.61 20.36
C VAL A 278 -7.17 -11.58 18.87
N TRP A 279 -7.70 -10.58 18.18
CA TRP A 279 -7.23 -10.24 16.83
C TRP A 279 -5.95 -9.41 16.93
N VAL A 280 -4.91 -9.84 16.21
CA VAL A 280 -3.64 -9.10 16.11
C VAL A 280 -3.35 -8.74 14.65
N PRO A 281 -2.79 -7.55 14.37
CA PRO A 281 -2.28 -7.24 13.04
C PRO A 281 -1.30 -8.32 12.58
N ASP A 282 -1.59 -8.95 11.45
CA ASP A 282 -0.73 -9.91 10.78
C ASP A 282 0.07 -9.19 9.69
N ASN A 283 1.20 -8.60 10.09
CA ASN A 283 2.15 -7.99 9.15
C ASN A 283 3.10 -9.04 8.52
N THR A 284 2.71 -10.32 8.44
CA THR A 284 3.56 -11.37 7.86
C THR A 284 3.83 -11.11 6.39
N ILE A 285 5.09 -10.88 6.03
CA ILE A 285 5.52 -10.73 4.64
C ILE A 285 5.72 -12.11 4.02
N ASN A 286 5.02 -12.40 2.93
CA ASN A 286 5.29 -13.59 2.13
C ASN A 286 6.53 -13.35 1.28
N TYR A 287 7.54 -14.21 1.42
CA TYR A 287 8.79 -14.11 0.67
C TYR A 287 9.13 -15.44 0.01
N THR A 288 9.12 -15.49 -1.32
CA THR A 288 9.58 -16.67 -2.05
C THR A 288 11.06 -16.51 -2.35
N LEU A 289 11.88 -17.49 -1.93
CA LEU A 289 13.31 -17.46 -2.21
C LEU A 289 13.59 -17.47 -3.72
N THR A 290 14.45 -16.55 -4.13
CA THR A 290 14.92 -16.37 -5.49
C THR A 290 16.24 -17.12 -5.72
N ALA A 291 16.67 -17.23 -6.98
CA ALA A 291 17.97 -17.82 -7.31
C ALA A 291 19.15 -17.10 -6.64
N ALA A 292 19.05 -15.77 -6.45
CA ALA A 292 20.08 -14.98 -5.78
C ALA A 292 20.18 -15.33 -4.29
N ASP A 293 19.06 -15.65 -3.65
CA ASP A 293 19.03 -16.05 -2.24
C ASP A 293 19.72 -17.39 -2.02
N TYR A 294 19.48 -18.35 -2.92
CA TYR A 294 20.18 -19.62 -2.87
C TYR A 294 21.69 -19.43 -3.13
N GLU A 295 22.09 -18.56 -4.05
CA GLU A 295 23.51 -18.26 -4.28
C GLU A 295 24.17 -17.68 -3.01
N LEU A 296 23.49 -16.76 -2.32
CA LEU A 296 23.98 -16.12 -1.09
C LEU A 296 24.35 -17.13 0.00
N VAL A 297 23.61 -18.24 0.12
CA VAL A 297 23.83 -19.27 1.14
C VAL A 297 24.52 -20.53 0.62
N GLY A 298 25.11 -20.47 -0.59
CA GLY A 298 25.91 -21.54 -1.19
C GLY A 298 25.11 -22.65 -1.87
N ASN A 299 23.82 -22.43 -2.14
CA ASN A 299 22.88 -23.36 -2.77
C ASN A 299 22.51 -22.98 -4.21
N GLY A 300 23.14 -21.97 -4.80
CA GLY A 300 22.75 -21.45 -6.13
C GLY A 300 22.90 -22.45 -7.28
N ARG A 301 23.74 -23.49 -7.14
CA ARG A 301 23.90 -24.54 -8.16
C ARG A 301 22.58 -25.24 -8.53
N TYR A 302 21.74 -25.52 -7.53
CA TYR A 302 20.48 -26.23 -7.74
C TYR A 302 19.25 -25.39 -7.37
N GLY A 303 19.45 -24.24 -6.71
CA GLY A 303 18.36 -23.37 -6.28
C GLY A 303 17.40 -24.04 -5.29
N ASN A 304 17.94 -24.91 -4.42
CA ASN A 304 17.18 -25.63 -3.39
C ASN A 304 18.07 -26.02 -2.19
N PHE A 305 17.43 -26.37 -1.08
CA PHE A 305 18.05 -27.01 0.08
C PHE A 305 17.97 -28.54 -0.04
N ASP A 306 19.10 -29.25 0.06
CA ASP A 306 19.15 -30.71 -0.03
C ASP A 306 18.88 -31.31 1.35
N VAL A 307 17.63 -31.74 1.59
CA VAL A 307 17.14 -32.17 2.90
C VAL A 307 17.22 -33.69 3.10
N ARG A 308 17.81 -34.43 2.16
CA ARG A 308 17.97 -35.88 2.27
C ARG A 308 18.87 -36.24 3.44
N ALA A 309 18.67 -37.43 4.00
CA ALA A 309 19.50 -37.95 5.08
C ALA A 309 21.01 -37.88 4.77
N GLY A 310 21.78 -37.28 5.68
CA GLY A 310 23.21 -37.05 5.59
C GLY A 310 23.63 -35.84 4.74
N LYS A 311 22.69 -34.95 4.38
CA LYS A 311 22.97 -33.73 3.60
C LYS A 311 23.03 -32.49 4.48
N ALA A 312 23.62 -31.44 3.91
CA ALA A 312 23.96 -30.23 4.66
C ALA A 312 22.71 -29.53 5.21
N GLU A 313 21.60 -29.52 4.49
CA GLU A 313 20.36 -28.86 4.90
C GLU A 313 19.29 -29.83 5.44
N GLU A 314 19.69 -31.01 5.92
CA GLU A 314 18.77 -32.03 6.47
C GLU A 314 17.94 -31.48 7.65
N THR A 315 18.55 -30.74 8.56
CA THR A 315 17.87 -30.25 9.78
C THR A 315 17.20 -28.90 9.57
N GLU A 316 16.15 -28.64 10.35
CA GLU A 316 15.42 -27.37 10.27
C GLU A 316 16.26 -26.19 10.74
N GLU A 317 17.13 -26.40 11.72
CA GLU A 317 18.02 -25.38 12.27
C GLU A 317 18.99 -24.83 11.21
N VAL A 318 19.53 -25.70 10.35
CA VAL A 318 20.41 -25.24 9.25
C VAL A 318 19.62 -24.43 8.24
N ARG A 319 18.39 -24.83 7.93
CA ARG A 319 17.53 -24.07 7.01
C ARG A 319 17.14 -22.72 7.62
N LEU A 320 16.81 -22.69 8.90
CA LEU A 320 16.53 -21.46 9.64
C LEU A 320 17.74 -20.51 9.64
N GLU A 321 18.96 -21.00 9.86
CA GLU A 321 20.18 -20.18 9.80
C GLU A 321 20.38 -19.55 8.41
N LYS A 322 20.13 -20.33 7.34
CA LYS A 322 20.21 -19.85 5.97
C LYS A 322 19.13 -18.82 5.67
N ILE A 323 17.88 -19.08 6.05
CA ILE A 323 16.76 -18.16 5.88
C ILE A 323 17.01 -16.87 6.68
N ASN A 324 17.50 -16.96 7.91
CA ASN A 324 17.90 -15.81 8.71
C ASN A 324 18.96 -14.96 7.99
N THR A 325 19.99 -15.59 7.41
CA THR A 325 21.03 -14.90 6.63
C THR A 325 20.45 -14.17 5.42
N ILE A 326 19.55 -14.83 4.69
CA ILE A 326 18.88 -14.26 3.50
C ILE A 326 18.02 -13.05 3.90
N LEU A 327 17.17 -13.20 4.90
CA LEU A 327 16.25 -12.13 5.30
C LEU A 327 16.99 -10.93 5.89
N LEU A 328 18.06 -11.14 6.68
CA LEU A 328 18.90 -10.04 7.18
C LEU A 328 19.65 -9.31 6.05
N ASN A 329 20.04 -10.01 4.99
CA ASN A 329 20.69 -9.41 3.82
C ASN A 329 19.68 -8.62 2.96
N ASN A 330 18.52 -9.19 2.69
CA ASN A 330 17.55 -8.63 1.75
C ASN A 330 16.66 -7.56 2.38
N PHE A 331 16.40 -7.67 3.68
CA PHE A 331 15.55 -6.77 4.43
C PHE A 331 16.27 -6.21 5.68
N PRO A 332 17.42 -5.53 5.51
CA PRO A 332 18.25 -5.04 6.61
C PRO A 332 17.58 -3.95 7.46
N ALA A 333 16.46 -3.37 6.98
CA ALA A 333 15.66 -2.37 7.67
C ALA A 333 14.43 -2.95 8.39
N SER A 334 14.31 -4.29 8.47
CA SER A 334 13.18 -4.92 9.18
C SER A 334 13.21 -4.56 10.66
N GLU A 335 12.05 -4.18 11.21
CA GLU A 335 11.89 -3.82 12.60
C GLU A 335 11.70 -5.07 13.49
N GLU A 336 12.07 -4.96 14.78
CA GLU A 336 11.84 -6.03 15.77
C GLU A 336 10.37 -6.46 15.76
N GLY A 337 10.12 -7.76 15.72
CA GLY A 337 8.78 -8.34 15.61
C GLY A 337 8.27 -8.53 14.17
N GLN A 338 9.02 -8.11 13.14
CA GLN A 338 8.64 -8.36 11.74
C GLN A 338 8.54 -9.86 11.45
N LYS A 339 7.40 -10.29 10.93
CA LYS A 339 7.11 -11.69 10.58
C LYS A 339 7.32 -11.94 9.08
N TYR A 340 7.85 -13.11 8.73
CA TYR A 340 7.93 -13.60 7.37
C TYR A 340 7.37 -15.01 7.25
N SER A 341 6.72 -15.29 6.13
CA SER A 341 6.34 -16.62 5.66
C SER A 341 7.17 -16.90 4.41
N VAL A 342 8.20 -17.72 4.55
CA VAL A 342 9.22 -17.92 3.53
C VAL A 342 8.95 -19.22 2.77
N ASP A 343 8.65 -19.10 1.47
CA ASP A 343 8.56 -20.26 0.57
C ASP A 343 9.92 -20.56 -0.04
N TYR A 344 10.38 -21.80 0.09
CA TYR A 344 11.68 -22.24 -0.41
C TYR A 344 11.62 -23.64 -1.01
N ASN A 345 12.29 -23.81 -2.15
CA ASN A 345 12.53 -25.07 -2.80
C ASN A 345 13.43 -25.98 -1.94
N VAL A 346 13.04 -27.25 -1.85
CA VAL A 346 13.85 -28.32 -1.25
C VAL A 346 13.99 -29.52 -2.19
N TYR A 347 15.00 -30.34 -1.90
CA TYR A 347 15.18 -31.64 -2.53
C TYR A 347 15.22 -32.74 -1.47
N SER A 348 14.11 -33.46 -1.33
CA SER A 348 13.94 -34.60 -0.42
C SER A 348 14.26 -35.96 -1.10
N GLY A 349 14.62 -35.91 -2.39
CA GLY A 349 14.49 -37.03 -3.32
C GLY A 349 13.53 -36.72 -4.46
N ALA A 350 12.67 -35.72 -4.27
CA ALA A 350 11.90 -35.02 -5.29
C ALA A 350 12.03 -33.50 -5.09
N ALA A 351 11.69 -32.72 -6.12
CA ALA A 351 11.61 -31.27 -6.00
C ALA A 351 10.29 -30.91 -5.31
N GLU A 352 10.38 -30.15 -4.22
CA GLU A 352 9.24 -29.71 -3.42
C GLU A 352 9.42 -28.23 -3.04
N VAL A 353 8.34 -27.58 -2.64
CA VAL A 353 8.35 -26.23 -2.05
C VAL A 353 7.84 -26.35 -0.63
N TRP A 354 8.66 -25.93 0.33
CA TRP A 354 8.32 -25.90 1.74
C TRP A 354 8.18 -24.44 2.19
N ASN A 355 7.48 -24.25 3.31
CA ASN A 355 7.25 -22.94 3.91
C ASN A 355 7.83 -22.90 5.33
N MET A 356 8.45 -21.78 5.72
CA MET A 356 8.91 -21.55 7.09
C MET A 356 8.46 -20.17 7.56
N LYS A 357 7.77 -20.14 8.70
CA LYS A 357 7.31 -18.92 9.35
C LYS A 357 8.33 -18.50 10.41
N VAL A 358 8.85 -17.29 10.26
CA VAL A 358 9.86 -16.72 11.17
C VAL A 358 9.48 -15.31 11.65
N ILE A 359 10.00 -14.89 12.79
CA ILE A 359 9.85 -13.55 13.36
C ILE A 359 11.22 -13.00 13.75
N LEU A 360 11.48 -11.73 13.44
CA LEU A 360 12.69 -11.05 13.88
C LEU A 360 12.63 -10.82 15.39
N SER A 361 13.48 -11.51 16.16
CA SER A 361 13.60 -11.30 17.60
C SER A 361 15.06 -11.22 18.05
N GLY A 362 15.39 -10.15 18.77
CA GLY A 362 16.74 -9.92 19.28
C GLY A 362 17.79 -9.82 18.17
N GLY A 363 17.40 -9.32 17.00
CA GLY A 363 18.26 -9.16 15.83
C GLY A 363 18.51 -10.44 15.01
N ALA A 364 17.77 -11.53 15.26
CA ALA A 364 17.79 -12.74 14.43
C ALA A 364 16.37 -13.25 14.16
N TYR A 365 16.15 -13.86 13.01
CA TYR A 365 14.90 -14.54 12.70
C TYR A 365 14.84 -15.89 13.42
N VAL A 366 13.81 -16.07 14.23
CA VAL A 366 13.48 -17.31 14.96
C VAL A 366 12.15 -17.87 14.45
N LEU A 367 11.89 -19.16 14.64
CA LEU A 367 10.59 -19.75 14.29
C LEU A 367 9.46 -19.09 15.09
N GLN A 368 8.33 -18.86 14.43
CA GLN A 368 7.13 -18.26 15.04
C GLN A 368 6.44 -19.19 16.04
#